data_AF-A0A4Y7RTF8-F1
#
_entry.id   AF-A0A4Y7RTF8-F1
#
_cell.length_a   1.000
_cell.length_b   1.000
_cell.length_c   1.000
_cell.angle_alpha   90.00
_cell.angle_beta   90.00
_cell.angle_gamma   90.00
#
_symmetry.space_group_name_H-M   'P 1'
#
loop_
_entity.id
_entity.type
_entity.pdbx_description
1 polymer ?
#
loop_
_entity_poly.entity_id
_entity_poly.type
_entity_poly.pdbx_seq_one_letter_code
_entity_poly.pdbx_strand_id
1 'polypeptide(L)'
;MYEKETEYKKIFQFQKRWAKHWQTYSAHRSHSSTQGMIDSAKKTLNYIESIDTKEKTYKTKLELLDVFFDEQDRIERGSRGYDSFYYDAKRFNERSYNSIAKSEPVFIPKLSNFH
;
A
#
# COMPACT_ATOMS: atom_id res chain seq x y z
N MET A 1 -25.74 -4.48 -7.32
CA MET A 1 -25.10 -3.22 -7.73
C MET A 1 -23.62 -3.36 -7.42
N TYR A 2 -22.72 -3.24 -8.39
CA TYR A 2 -21.27 -3.29 -8.14
C TYR A 2 -20.85 -1.96 -7.53
N GLU A 3 -20.65 -1.93 -6.21
CA GLU A 3 -20.25 -0.72 -5.52
C GLU A 3 -18.74 -0.56 -5.59
N LYS A 4 -18.27 0.22 -6.58
CA LYS A 4 -16.85 0.56 -6.74
C LYS A 4 -16.20 1.03 -5.44
N GLU A 5 -16.96 1.76 -4.62
CA GLU A 5 -16.52 2.25 -3.31
C GLU A 5 -16.17 1.13 -2.32
N THR A 6 -16.90 0.02 -2.35
CA THR A 6 -16.60 -1.17 -1.53
C THR A 6 -15.30 -1.82 -1.98
N GLU A 7 -14.99 -1.81 -3.28
CA GLU A 7 -13.72 -2.31 -3.80
C GLU A 7 -12.55 -1.39 -3.45
N TYR A 8 -12.73 -0.07 -3.56
CA TYR A 8 -11.72 0.90 -3.06
C TYR A 8 -11.43 0.70 -1.57
N LYS A 9 -12.46 0.45 -0.76
CA LYS A 9 -12.29 0.12 0.66
C LYS A 9 -11.40 -1.12 0.86
N LYS A 10 -11.56 -2.17 0.05
CA LYS A 10 -10.73 -3.38 0.17
C LYS A 10 -9.25 -3.08 -0.08
N ILE A 11 -8.95 -2.28 -1.11
CA ILE A 11 -7.59 -1.86 -1.45
C ILE A 11 -6.99 -1.08 -0.28
N PHE A 12 -7.71 -0.07 0.24
CA PHE A 12 -7.22 0.76 1.33
C PHE A 12 -6.95 -0.04 2.61
N GLN A 13 -7.86 -0.96 2.96
CA GLN A 13 -7.68 -1.84 4.10
C GLN A 13 -6.52 -2.83 3.90
N PHE A 14 -6.29 -3.29 2.66
CA PHE A 14 -5.12 -4.09 2.35
C PHE A 14 -3.83 -3.31 2.57
N GLN A 15 -3.70 -2.09 2.03
CA GLN A 15 -2.52 -1.25 2.21
C GLN A 15 -2.23 -1.00 3.70
N LYS A 16 -3.27 -0.72 4.50
CA LYS A 16 -3.15 -0.58 5.95
C LYS A 16 -2.64 -1.85 6.63
N ARG A 17 -3.17 -3.03 6.27
CA ARG A 17 -2.72 -4.32 6.82
C ARG A 17 -1.30 -4.65 6.37
N TRP A 18 -0.96 -4.36 5.13
CA TRP A 18 0.35 -4.63 4.54
C TRP A 18 1.43 -3.76 5.19
N ALA A 19 1.17 -2.47 5.39
CA ALA A 19 2.06 -1.60 6.17
C ALA A 19 2.23 -2.09 7.62
N LYS A 20 1.16 -2.60 8.27
CA LYS A 20 1.29 -3.20 9.62
C LYS A 20 2.13 -4.47 9.62
N HIS A 21 1.97 -5.32 8.60
CA HIS A 21 2.71 -6.57 8.49
C HIS A 21 4.22 -6.35 8.49
N TRP A 22 4.68 -5.41 7.67
CA TRP A 22 6.09 -5.02 7.57
C TRP A 22 6.64 -4.25 8.77
N GLN A 23 5.86 -4.06 9.83
CA GLN A 23 6.36 -3.58 11.12
C GLN A 23 6.55 -4.72 12.13
N THR A 24 6.09 -5.93 11.81
CA THR A 24 6.15 -7.07 12.73
C THR A 24 7.48 -7.81 12.62
N TYR A 25 8.04 -8.21 13.76
CA TYR A 25 9.26 -9.02 13.80
C TYR A 25 9.18 -10.28 12.93
N SER A 26 8.01 -10.92 12.86
CA SER A 26 7.76 -12.11 12.04
C SER A 26 8.00 -11.88 10.54
N ALA A 27 7.76 -10.67 10.03
CA ALA A 27 7.98 -10.36 8.61
C ALA A 27 9.49 -10.30 8.27
N HIS A 28 10.32 -9.96 9.26
CA HIS A 28 11.77 -9.77 9.07
C HIS A 28 12.63 -10.94 9.50
N ARG A 29 12.05 -11.89 10.26
CA ARG A 29 12.78 -13.04 10.83
C ARG A 29 13.50 -13.88 9.77
N SER A 30 12.98 -13.92 8.55
CA SER A 30 13.49 -14.80 7.48
C SER A 30 14.40 -14.10 6.47
N HIS A 31 14.38 -12.75 6.39
CA HIS A 31 15.07 -12.01 5.33
C HIS A 31 15.61 -10.66 5.83
N SER A 32 16.93 -10.55 6.00
CA SER A 32 17.60 -9.30 6.43
C SER A 32 17.36 -8.14 5.47
N SER A 33 17.12 -8.40 4.19
CA SER A 33 16.76 -7.40 3.17
C SER A 33 15.44 -6.69 3.45
N THR A 34 14.53 -7.30 4.21
CA THR A 34 13.23 -6.71 4.54
C THR A 34 13.28 -5.77 5.74
N GLN A 35 14.40 -5.73 6.47
CA GLN A 35 14.58 -4.81 7.60
C GLN A 35 14.53 -3.34 7.14
N GLY A 36 14.95 -3.07 5.89
CA GLY A 36 14.85 -1.76 5.26
C GLY A 36 13.41 -1.26 5.11
N MET A 37 12.44 -2.18 4.96
CA MET A 37 11.04 -1.86 4.75
C MET A 37 10.31 -1.32 5.98
N ILE A 38 10.90 -1.44 7.17
CA ILE A 38 10.24 -1.03 8.43
C ILE A 38 9.94 0.47 8.42
N ASP A 39 10.88 1.29 7.98
CA ASP A 39 10.71 2.74 8.01
C ASP A 39 9.69 3.20 6.95
N SER A 40 9.75 2.61 5.75
CA SER A 40 8.77 2.80 4.67
C SER A 40 7.36 2.40 5.11
N ALA A 41 7.25 1.27 5.81
CA ALA A 41 6.00 0.76 6.37
C ALA A 41 5.44 1.65 7.49
N LYS A 42 6.29 2.18 8.38
CA LYS A 42 5.90 3.13 9.42
C LYS A 42 5.39 4.44 8.81
N LYS A 43 6.14 5.04 7.88
CA LYS A 43 5.74 6.26 7.16
C LYS A 43 4.37 6.08 6.50
N THR A 44 4.20 4.96 5.81
CA THR A 44 2.93 4.61 5.13
C THR A 44 1.78 4.48 6.11
N LEU A 45 1.95 3.77 7.22
CA LEU A 45 0.89 3.61 8.21
C LEU A 45 0.49 4.96 8.82
N ASN A 46 1.46 5.80 9.18
CA ASN A 46 1.21 7.13 9.71
C ASN A 46 0.43 7.99 8.71
N TYR A 47 0.80 7.94 7.42
CA TYR A 47 0.09 8.68 6.38
C TYR A 47 -1.35 8.17 6.22
N ILE A 48 -1.54 6.84 6.14
CA ILE A 48 -2.85 6.19 6.08
C ILE A 48 -3.74 6.65 7.23
N GLU A 49 -3.24 6.64 8.47
CA GLU A 49 -4.00 7.07 9.64
C GLU A 49 -4.38 8.56 9.59
N SER A 50 -3.50 9.40 9.03
CA SER A 50 -3.75 10.83 8.86
C SER A 50 -4.86 11.14 7.84
N ILE A 51 -5.01 10.33 6.78
CA ILE A 51 -6.04 10.51 5.76
C ILE A 51 -7.33 9.74 6.08
N ASP A 52 -7.25 8.67 6.89
CA ASP A 52 -8.42 7.86 7.28
C ASP A 52 -9.47 8.70 8.03
N THR A 53 -8.99 9.67 8.82
CA THR A 53 -9.81 10.58 9.63
C THR A 53 -10.31 11.82 8.87
N LYS A 54 -9.63 12.23 7.80
CA LYS A 54 -9.93 13.48 7.05
C LYS A 54 -10.88 13.26 5.87
N GLU A 55 -10.69 12.17 5.14
CA GLU A 55 -11.39 11.95 3.88
C GLU A 55 -12.61 11.04 4.04
N LYS A 56 -13.69 11.39 3.33
CA LYS A 56 -14.97 10.64 3.39
C LYS A 56 -15.01 9.42 2.46
N THR A 57 -14.35 9.49 1.30
CA THR A 57 -14.38 8.40 0.30
C THR A 57 -13.06 7.66 0.23
N TYR A 58 -13.13 6.34 0.04
CA TYR A 58 -11.98 5.48 -0.17
C TYR A 58 -11.31 5.73 -1.51
N LYS A 59 -12.04 6.17 -2.55
CA LYS A 59 -11.42 6.60 -3.81
C LYS A 59 -10.43 7.75 -3.58
N THR A 60 -10.86 8.81 -2.90
CA THR A 60 -10.00 9.97 -2.59
C THR A 60 -8.85 9.56 -1.68
N LYS A 61 -9.09 8.70 -0.68
CA LYS A 61 -8.01 8.16 0.17
C LYS A 61 -6.95 7.43 -0.66
N LEU A 62 -7.34 6.62 -1.64
CA LEU A 62 -6.39 5.91 -2.49
C LEU A 62 -5.65 6.85 -3.45
N GLU A 63 -6.33 7.84 -4.03
CA GLU A 63 -5.68 8.85 -4.88
C GLU A 63 -4.59 9.62 -4.13
N LEU A 64 -4.85 10.01 -2.88
CA LEU A 64 -3.85 10.62 -1.98
C LEU A 64 -2.70 9.66 -1.66
N LEU A 65 -3.03 8.38 -1.44
CA LEU A 65 -2.04 7.35 -1.15
C LEU A 65 -1.13 7.08 -2.35
N ASP A 66 -1.66 7.11 -3.58
CA ASP A 66 -0.88 6.95 -4.81
C ASP A 66 0.11 8.09 -5.01
N VAL A 67 -0.32 9.34 -4.78
CA VAL A 67 0.56 10.52 -4.81
C VAL A 67 1.67 10.37 -3.78
N PHE A 68 1.32 9.99 -2.55
CA PHE A 68 2.32 9.74 -1.50
C PHE A 68 3.33 8.65 -1.88
N PHE A 69 2.86 7.53 -2.46
CA PHE A 69 3.74 6.46 -2.91
C PHE A 69 4.69 6.92 -4.03
N ASP A 70 4.21 7.70 -4.99
CA ASP A 70 5.07 8.26 -6.04
C ASP A 70 6.16 9.19 -5.50
N GLU A 71 5.79 10.06 -4.57
CA GLU A 71 6.73 11.00 -3.94
C GLU A 71 7.80 10.25 -3.16
N GLN A 72 7.42 9.27 -2.34
CA GLN A 72 8.37 8.49 -1.55
C GLN A 72 9.26 7.58 -2.43
N ASP A 73 8.71 6.90 -3.43
CA ASP A 73 9.48 6.08 -4.38
C ASP A 73 10.54 6.94 -5.10
N ARG A 74 10.17 8.15 -5.53
CA ARG A 74 11.11 9.09 -6.16
C ARG A 74 12.23 9.54 -5.21
N ILE A 75 11.92 9.79 -3.95
CA ILE A 75 12.91 10.17 -2.92
C ILE A 75 13.89 9.02 -2.68
N GLU A 76 13.38 7.79 -2.57
CA GLU A 76 14.17 6.64 -2.12
C GLU A 76 14.97 5.97 -3.23
N ARG A 77 14.56 6.07 -4.51
CA ARG A 77 15.34 5.57 -5.67
C ARG A 77 16.74 6.18 -5.78
N GLY A 78 16.98 7.35 -5.18
CA GLY A 78 18.30 7.98 -5.14
C GLY A 78 19.19 7.51 -3.97
N SER A 79 18.69 6.66 -3.08
CA SER A 79 19.35 6.30 -1.82
C SER A 79 19.99 4.91 -1.85
N ARG A 80 21.13 4.74 -1.15
CA ARG A 80 21.73 3.42 -0.89
C ARG A 80 20.89 2.71 0.18
N GLY A 81 19.84 2.03 -0.24
CA GLY A 81 18.88 1.38 0.66
C GLY A 81 17.46 1.22 0.13
N TYR A 82 17.24 1.52 -1.16
CA TYR A 82 15.94 1.36 -1.83
C TYR A 82 15.36 -0.05 -1.63
N ASP A 83 14.15 -0.13 -1.07
CA ASP A 83 13.48 -1.37 -0.67
C ASP A 83 12.28 -1.76 -1.56
N SER A 84 12.03 -1.02 -2.66
CA SER A 84 10.90 -1.20 -3.59
C SER A 84 9.50 -1.14 -2.95
N PHE A 85 9.38 -0.84 -1.65
CA PHE A 85 8.13 -0.89 -0.90
C PHE A 85 7.04 -0.03 -1.57
N TYR A 86 7.37 1.22 -1.87
CA TYR A 86 6.43 2.18 -2.47
C TYR A 86 6.04 1.81 -3.90
N TYR A 87 7.00 1.28 -4.67
CA TYR A 87 6.76 0.79 -6.02
C TYR A 87 5.76 -0.36 -6.03
N ASP A 88 5.93 -1.36 -5.16
CA ASP A 88 5.03 -2.50 -5.08
C ASP A 88 3.63 -2.13 -4.58
N ALA A 89 3.57 -1.22 -3.61
CA ALA A 89 2.31 -0.68 -3.10
C ALA A 89 1.51 0.02 -4.20
N LYS A 90 2.17 0.89 -4.99
CA LYS A 90 1.55 1.59 -6.11
C LYS A 90 1.11 0.62 -7.21
N ARG A 91 1.97 -0.33 -7.58
CA ARG A 91 1.65 -1.33 -8.61
C ARG A 91 0.43 -2.17 -8.24
N PHE A 92 0.25 -2.48 -6.95
CA PHE A 92 -0.96 -3.14 -6.46
C PHE A 92 -2.21 -2.27 -6.65
N ASN A 93 -2.15 -0.98 -6.31
CA ASN A 93 -3.26 -0.05 -6.50
C ASN A 93 -3.64 0.06 -7.99
N GLU A 94 -2.66 0.27 -8.89
CA GLU A 94 -2.89 0.36 -10.34
C GLU A 94 -3.60 -0.87 -10.91
N ARG A 95 -3.14 -2.07 -10.54
CA ARG A 95 -3.79 -3.33 -10.94
C ARG A 95 -5.23 -3.40 -10.43
N SER A 96 -5.44 -2.98 -9.18
CA SER A 96 -6.76 -3.01 -8.56
C SER A 96 -7.72 -2.00 -9.19
N TYR A 97 -7.26 -0.80 -9.55
CA TYR A 97 -8.05 0.17 -10.32
C TYR A 97 -8.47 -0.38 -11.68
N ASN A 98 -7.57 -1.09 -12.37
CA ASN A 98 -7.89 -1.73 -13.65
C ASN A 98 -8.99 -2.78 -13.51
N SER A 99 -8.99 -3.58 -12.44
CA SER A 99 -10.09 -4.50 -12.14
C SER A 99 -11.40 -3.74 -11.89
N ILE A 100 -11.38 -2.68 -11.09
CA ILE A 100 -12.58 -1.87 -10.81
C ILE A 100 -13.13 -1.20 -12.08
N ALA A 101 -12.26 -0.72 -12.96
CA ALA A 101 -12.65 -0.12 -14.23
C ALA A 101 -13.37 -1.14 -15.14
N LYS A 102 -12.93 -2.40 -15.11
CA LYS A 102 -13.56 -3.53 -15.81
C LYS A 102 -14.77 -4.11 -15.09
N SER A 103 -15.14 -3.57 -13.92
CA SER A 103 -16.19 -4.13 -13.04
C SER A 103 -15.88 -5.56 -12.56
N GLU A 104 -14.60 -5.89 -12.44
CA GLU A 104 -14.10 -7.15 -11.88
C GLU A 104 -13.78 -6.98 -10.40
N PRO A 105 -14.02 -7.99 -9.53
CA PRO A 105 -13.69 -7.88 -8.12
C PRO A 105 -12.17 -7.74 -7.90
N VAL A 106 -11.77 -6.92 -6.92
CA VAL A 106 -10.36 -6.76 -6.57
C VAL A 106 -9.86 -8.01 -5.84
N PHE A 107 -8.80 -8.62 -6.36
CA PHE A 107 -8.12 -9.74 -5.71
C PHE A 107 -7.18 -9.22 -4.62
N ILE A 108 -7.43 -9.64 -3.38
CA ILE A 108 -6.58 -9.31 -2.23
C ILE A 108 -5.62 -10.48 -1.97
N PRO A 109 -4.31 -10.32 -2.23
CA PRO A 109 -3.33 -11.37 -2.04
C PRO A 109 -3.07 -11.62 -0.54
N LYS A 110 -2.53 -12.80 -0.23
CA LYS A 110 -1.96 -13.05 1.11
C LYS A 110 -0.71 -12.20 1.29
N LEU A 111 -0.53 -11.67 2.50
CA LEU A 111 0.60 -10.78 2.84
C LEU A 111 1.96 -11.45 2.59
N SER A 112 2.06 -12.77 2.74
CA SER A 112 3.25 -13.57 2.46
C SER A 112 3.66 -13.66 0.99
N ASN A 113 2.82 -13.19 0.06
CA ASN A 113 3.05 -13.29 -1.38
C ASN A 113 3.59 -11.98 -1.99
N PHE A 114 3.85 -10.96 -1.17
CA PHE A 114 4.49 -9.71 -1.58
C PHE A 114 5.93 -9.73 -1.01
N HIS A 115 6.91 -9.64 -1.91
CA HIS A 115 8.34 -9.61 -1.61
C HIS A 115 8.93 -8.29 -2.07
#